data_AF-U7KKJ8-F1
#
_entry.id   AF-U7KKJ8-F1
#
_cell.length_a   1.000
_cell.length_b   1.000
_cell.length_c   1.000
_cell.angle_alpha   90.00
_cell.angle_beta   90.00
_cell.angle_gamma   90.00
#
_symmetry.space_group_name_H-M   'P 1'
#
loop_
_entity.id
_entity.type
_entity.pdbx_description
1 polymer ?
#
loop_
_entity_poly.entity_id
_entity_poly.type
_entity_poly.pdbx_seq_one_letter_code
_entity_poly.pdbx_strand_id
1 'polypeptide(L)'
;MSDKQQPDKANPLDEDLNVPAYDSMRQDNPDVFARAGRAEPQEIRPQKQEVAETEVLSNPAANGTAQQGNQQSAGEETAVLDPAAAAQTEGIAAEDVSLTPEEQAEQERKLQQEQEDKEGYKRYGRRGTIDFGLFFVRLAMSAYLIIAGVATFFSLGDGAGVSGLESDYSQYAWANSFALAVPTVQLIAGAFLLLGLISPLAAMLGLVVTGFTALHELAESGAGLQVFDWPDSVWLSLVLFVVAIGLQFTGPGFISLDFGRSWARRPLGTSWVFVVVGIAILVAVWFFGAAVNPIA
;
A
#
# COMPACT_ATOMS: atom_id res chain seq x y z
N MET A 1 -38.41 45.29 -20.31
CA MET A 1 -37.96 44.01 -19.73
C MET A 1 -36.56 43.78 -20.27
N SER A 2 -35.54 43.90 -19.42
CA SER A 2 -34.13 43.76 -19.83
C SER A 2 -33.80 42.30 -20.07
N ASP A 3 -33.30 42.00 -21.27
CA ASP A 3 -32.64 40.72 -21.57
C ASP A 3 -31.41 40.54 -20.67
N LYS A 4 -31.43 39.47 -19.86
CA LYS A 4 -30.40 39.11 -18.87
C LYS A 4 -29.51 37.94 -19.36
N GLN A 5 -29.30 37.80 -20.66
CA GLN A 5 -28.50 36.71 -21.24
C GLN A 5 -27.41 37.18 -22.20
N GLN A 6 -26.86 38.37 -21.98
CA GLN A 6 -25.64 38.78 -22.66
C GLN A 6 -24.46 38.64 -21.69
N PRO A 7 -23.55 37.66 -21.88
CA PRO A 7 -22.37 37.54 -21.04
C PRO A 7 -21.47 38.77 -21.24
N ASP A 8 -20.90 39.24 -20.14
CA ASP A 8 -20.00 40.38 -20.08
C ASP A 8 -18.74 40.09 -20.92
N LYS A 9 -18.49 40.91 -21.95
CA LYS A 9 -17.44 40.68 -22.95
C LYS A 9 -16.16 41.39 -22.55
N ALA A 10 -15.11 40.63 -22.26
CA ALA A 10 -13.83 41.13 -21.80
C ALA A 10 -12.76 41.22 -22.90
N ASN A 11 -13.09 41.45 -24.18
CA ASN A 11 -12.10 41.81 -25.20
C ASN A 11 -12.75 42.23 -26.53
N PRO A 12 -12.32 43.33 -27.20
CA PRO A 12 -12.71 43.61 -28.59
C PRO A 12 -12.12 42.64 -29.63
N LEU A 13 -11.25 41.70 -29.22
CA LEU A 13 -10.66 40.69 -30.12
C LEU A 13 -11.51 39.42 -30.28
N ASP A 14 -12.61 39.30 -29.54
CA ASP A 14 -13.48 38.12 -29.57
C ASP A 14 -14.60 38.21 -30.64
N GLU A 15 -14.58 39.22 -31.53
CA GLU A 15 -15.58 39.39 -32.59
C GLU A 15 -15.44 38.39 -33.75
N ASP A 16 -14.24 37.86 -33.98
CA ASP A 16 -13.93 37.04 -35.17
C ASP A 16 -13.90 35.53 -34.92
N LEU A 17 -14.06 35.08 -33.67
CA LEU A 17 -14.23 33.65 -33.39
C LEU A 17 -15.71 33.27 -33.55
N ASN A 18 -16.04 32.65 -34.68
CA ASN A 18 -17.33 31.99 -34.88
C ASN A 18 -17.43 30.73 -34.00
N VAL A 19 -17.60 30.92 -32.70
CA VAL A 19 -17.85 29.83 -31.74
C VAL A 19 -19.34 29.48 -31.84
N PRO A 20 -19.72 28.24 -32.19
CA PRO A 20 -21.12 27.84 -32.21
C PRO A 20 -21.71 28.00 -30.80
N ALA A 21 -22.66 28.91 -30.64
CA ALA A 21 -23.42 29.03 -29.41
C ALA A 21 -24.27 27.75 -29.23
N TYR A 22 -24.19 27.15 -28.05
CA TYR A 22 -24.99 25.98 -27.71
C TYR A 22 -26.45 26.39 -27.56
N ASP A 23 -27.25 26.13 -28.60
CA ASP A 23 -28.70 26.32 -28.58
C ASP A 23 -29.35 25.11 -27.90
N SER A 24 -29.82 25.31 -26.67
CA SER A 24 -30.47 24.26 -25.87
C SER A 24 -31.84 23.83 -26.42
N MET A 25 -32.36 24.48 -27.48
CA MET A 25 -33.67 24.17 -28.05
C MET A 25 -33.62 23.26 -29.28
N ARG A 26 -32.43 22.85 -29.74
CA ARG A 26 -32.29 21.97 -30.92
C ARG A 26 -31.93 20.55 -30.48
N GLN A 27 -32.96 19.73 -30.26
CA GLN A 27 -32.82 18.33 -29.92
C GLN A 27 -32.57 17.48 -31.17
N ASP A 28 -31.44 17.69 -31.83
CA ASP A 28 -30.88 16.73 -32.78
C ASP A 28 -30.04 15.75 -31.96
N ASN A 29 -30.52 14.51 -31.78
CA ASN A 29 -29.81 13.46 -31.04
C ASN A 29 -28.70 12.90 -31.94
N PRO A 30 -27.42 13.32 -31.82
CA PRO A 30 -26.39 12.85 -32.71
C PRO A 30 -25.80 11.59 -32.07
N ASP A 31 -25.90 10.48 -32.78
CA ASP A 31 -25.30 9.21 -32.38
C ASP A 31 -23.83 9.41 -31.93
N VAL A 32 -23.54 9.03 -30.69
CA VAL A 32 -22.29 9.36 -29.98
C VAL A 32 -21.07 8.79 -30.72
N PHE A 33 -21.27 7.72 -31.49
CA PHE A 33 -20.23 7.04 -32.26
C PHE A 33 -19.85 7.76 -33.56
N ALA A 34 -20.71 8.62 -34.10
CA ALA A 34 -20.47 9.32 -35.36
C ALA A 34 -19.41 10.43 -35.28
N ARG A 35 -19.11 10.96 -34.08
CA ARG A 35 -18.14 12.07 -33.89
C ARG A 35 -16.68 11.65 -34.05
N ALA A 36 -16.37 10.36 -33.92
CA ALA A 36 -14.99 9.88 -33.80
C ALA A 36 -14.50 9.06 -35.01
N GLY A 37 -15.32 8.91 -36.07
CA GLY A 37 -14.98 8.06 -37.22
C GLY A 37 -14.80 6.58 -36.87
N ARG A 38 -15.35 6.13 -35.74
CA ARG A 38 -15.28 4.74 -35.30
C ARG A 38 -16.64 4.07 -35.51
N ALA A 39 -16.62 2.85 -36.06
CA ALA A 39 -17.84 2.06 -36.24
C ALA A 39 -18.43 1.64 -34.88
N GLU A 40 -19.76 1.58 -34.81
CA GLU A 40 -20.51 1.14 -33.65
C GLU A 40 -20.22 -0.35 -33.32
N PRO A 41 -20.13 -0.74 -32.03
CA PRO A 41 -19.87 -2.13 -31.66
C PRO A 41 -20.99 -3.07 -32.11
N GLN A 42 -20.66 -4.09 -32.91
CA GLN A 42 -21.61 -5.13 -33.29
C GLN A 42 -21.64 -6.27 -32.25
N GLU A 43 -22.85 -6.64 -31.81
CA GLU A 43 -23.10 -7.79 -30.94
C GLU A 43 -22.96 -9.09 -31.75
N ILE A 44 -21.90 -9.87 -31.52
CA ILE A 44 -21.77 -11.22 -32.09
C ILE A 44 -22.51 -12.19 -31.17
N ARG A 45 -23.69 -12.64 -31.59
CA ARG A 45 -24.42 -13.69 -30.88
C ARG A 45 -23.81 -15.06 -31.24
N PRO A 46 -23.57 -15.95 -30.26
CA PRO A 46 -23.07 -17.28 -30.55
C PRO A 46 -24.12 -18.05 -31.36
N GLN A 47 -23.76 -18.45 -32.57
CA GLN A 47 -24.56 -19.39 -33.35
C GLN A 47 -24.53 -20.76 -32.69
N LYS A 48 -25.71 -21.35 -32.54
CA LYS A 48 -25.92 -22.69 -32.01
C LYS A 48 -25.08 -23.69 -32.81
N GLN A 49 -24.17 -24.36 -32.13
CA GLN A 49 -23.27 -25.35 -32.71
C GLN A 49 -24.08 -26.55 -33.17
N GLU A 50 -24.34 -26.61 -34.48
CA GLU A 50 -24.90 -27.78 -35.13
C GLU A 50 -23.77 -28.82 -35.26
N VAL A 51 -24.04 -30.01 -34.73
CA VAL A 51 -23.08 -31.12 -34.65
C VAL A 51 -22.75 -31.57 -36.07
N ALA A 52 -21.53 -31.30 -36.53
CA ALA A 52 -20.98 -31.89 -37.74
C ALA A 52 -20.02 -33.03 -37.34
N GLU A 53 -20.45 -34.24 -37.66
CA GLU A 53 -19.71 -35.49 -37.56
C GLU A 53 -18.66 -35.60 -38.68
N THR A 54 -17.67 -36.47 -38.48
CA THR A 54 -16.68 -37.02 -39.45
C THR A 54 -15.48 -36.12 -39.87
N GLU A 55 -14.21 -36.55 -39.96
CA GLU A 55 -13.56 -37.88 -39.94
C GLU A 55 -12.20 -37.81 -39.20
N VAL A 56 -11.82 -38.89 -38.51
CA VAL A 56 -10.51 -39.06 -37.88
C VAL A 56 -9.55 -39.72 -38.87
N LEU A 57 -8.49 -39.02 -39.26
CA LEU A 57 -7.44 -39.59 -40.12
C LEU A 57 -6.53 -40.53 -39.30
N SER A 58 -6.54 -41.81 -39.66
CA SER A 58 -5.64 -42.83 -39.12
C SER A 58 -4.21 -42.64 -39.61
N ASN A 59 -3.24 -42.52 -38.69
CA ASN A 59 -1.81 -42.62 -39.01
C ASN A 59 -1.32 -44.06 -38.71
N PRO A 60 -0.82 -44.83 -39.70
CA PRO A 60 -0.41 -46.20 -39.48
C PRO A 60 1.09 -46.35 -39.17
N ALA A 61 1.37 -47.42 -38.42
CA ALA A 61 2.63 -48.18 -38.35
C ALA A 61 3.81 -47.55 -37.58
N ALA A 62 4.69 -48.30 -36.93
CA ALA A 62 4.76 -49.68 -36.47
C ALA A 62 6.12 -49.83 -35.74
N ASN A 63 6.28 -50.94 -35.00
CA ASN A 63 7.44 -51.44 -34.24
C ASN A 63 7.55 -50.85 -32.81
N GLY A 64 7.19 -51.58 -31.75
CA GLY A 64 7.61 -52.95 -31.36
C GLY A 64 8.88 -52.81 -30.51
N THR A 65 9.04 -53.32 -29.28
CA THR A 65 8.69 -54.65 -28.76
C THR A 65 9.03 -54.73 -27.25
N ALA A 66 8.29 -55.56 -26.49
CA ALA A 66 8.65 -56.30 -25.23
C ALA A 66 8.96 -55.48 -23.95
N GLN A 67 8.65 -55.87 -22.70
CA GLN A 67 8.33 -57.13 -22.00
C GLN A 67 7.77 -56.72 -20.60
N GLN A 68 6.58 -57.13 -20.14
CA GLN A 68 6.25 -58.33 -19.34
C GLN A 68 6.70 -58.31 -17.85
N GLY A 69 5.75 -58.49 -16.93
CA GLY A 69 5.93 -58.90 -15.52
C GLY A 69 4.94 -58.25 -14.54
N ASN A 70 3.75 -58.83 -14.32
CA ASN A 70 3.30 -59.60 -13.12
C ASN A 70 2.95 -58.71 -11.89
N GLN A 71 1.92 -58.91 -11.05
CA GLN A 71 0.79 -59.84 -10.80
C GLN A 71 -0.06 -59.11 -9.71
N GLN A 72 -1.40 -59.00 -9.73
CA GLN A 72 -2.43 -59.99 -9.31
C GLN A 72 -2.32 -60.35 -7.80
N SER A 73 -3.32 -60.49 -6.92
CA SER A 73 -4.80 -60.36 -6.83
C SER A 73 -5.21 -60.76 -5.40
N ALA A 74 -6.44 -60.43 -4.98
CA ALA A 74 -7.41 -61.26 -4.21
C ALA A 74 -8.23 -60.38 -3.24
N GLY A 75 -9.55 -60.49 -3.08
CA GLY A 75 -10.61 -61.35 -3.63
C GLY A 75 -11.95 -60.76 -3.17
N GLU A 76 -12.94 -60.62 -4.06
CA GLU A 76 -14.18 -61.43 -4.06
C GLU A 76 -14.97 -61.40 -2.75
N GLU A 77 -16.18 -60.79 -2.75
CA GLU A 77 -17.43 -61.56 -2.80
C GLU A 77 -18.65 -60.67 -3.11
N THR A 78 -19.54 -61.24 -3.90
CA THR A 78 -20.80 -60.74 -4.46
C THR A 78 -21.83 -60.28 -3.42
N ALA A 79 -22.51 -59.16 -3.66
CA ALA A 79 -23.79 -58.84 -3.04
C ALA A 79 -24.88 -58.64 -4.11
N VAL A 80 -25.73 -59.66 -4.23
CA VAL A 80 -26.98 -59.65 -4.98
C VAL A 80 -28.00 -58.78 -4.24
N LEU A 81 -28.76 -57.99 -4.99
CA LEU A 81 -29.80 -57.09 -4.52
C LEU A 81 -31.00 -57.85 -3.91
N ASP A 82 -31.50 -57.38 -2.77
CA ASP A 82 -32.91 -57.54 -2.37
C ASP A 82 -33.41 -56.24 -1.70
N PRO A 83 -34.47 -55.57 -2.22
CA PRO A 83 -35.00 -54.34 -1.67
C PRO A 83 -36.32 -54.59 -0.94
N ALA A 84 -36.31 -54.93 0.35
CA ALA A 84 -37.49 -54.80 1.21
C ALA A 84 -37.18 -55.08 2.69
N ALA A 85 -37.01 -54.02 3.50
CA ALA A 85 -37.55 -53.95 4.86
C ALA A 85 -37.33 -52.54 5.42
N ALA A 86 -38.44 -51.85 5.67
CA ALA A 86 -38.48 -50.55 6.33
C ALA A 86 -37.99 -50.63 7.78
N ALA A 87 -37.22 -49.63 8.22
CA ALA A 87 -37.39 -48.98 9.52
C ALA A 87 -36.40 -47.82 9.71
N GLN A 88 -36.98 -46.64 9.92
CA GLN A 88 -36.49 -45.56 10.78
C GLN A 88 -35.44 -44.60 10.19
N THR A 89 -35.98 -43.61 9.49
CA THR A 89 -35.46 -42.25 9.44
C THR A 89 -35.42 -41.71 10.88
N GLU A 90 -34.30 -41.88 11.58
CA GLU A 90 -33.98 -40.96 12.67
C GLU A 90 -33.60 -39.63 12.02
N GLY A 91 -34.54 -38.68 12.12
CA GLY A 91 -34.29 -37.30 11.76
C GLY A 91 -33.12 -36.78 12.59
N ILE A 92 -31.97 -36.62 11.95
CA ILE A 92 -31.04 -35.57 12.36
C ILE A 92 -31.77 -34.28 12.00
N ALA A 93 -32.52 -33.77 12.97
CA ALA A 93 -32.96 -32.39 12.95
C ALA A 93 -31.70 -31.58 12.69
N ALA A 94 -31.68 -30.86 11.56
CA ALA A 94 -30.77 -29.74 11.41
C ALA A 94 -31.07 -28.83 12.61
N GLU A 95 -30.20 -28.88 13.61
CA GLU A 95 -30.16 -27.87 14.66
C GLU A 95 -29.96 -26.57 13.89
N ASP A 96 -31.05 -25.85 13.71
CA ASP A 96 -31.07 -24.48 13.25
C ASP A 96 -30.28 -23.72 14.31
N VAL A 97 -28.98 -23.60 14.11
CA VAL A 97 -28.12 -22.69 14.85
C VAL A 97 -28.54 -21.29 14.41
N SER A 98 -29.73 -20.89 14.88
CA SER A 98 -30.22 -19.54 14.81
C SER A 98 -29.25 -18.71 15.63
N LEU A 99 -28.29 -18.13 14.92
CA LEU A 99 -27.37 -17.12 15.43
C LEU A 99 -28.19 -16.13 16.26
N THR A 100 -27.70 -15.82 17.45
CA THR A 100 -28.33 -14.79 18.27
C THR A 100 -28.39 -13.46 17.49
N PRO A 101 -29.37 -12.58 17.75
CA PRO A 101 -29.45 -11.29 17.08
C PRO A 101 -28.15 -10.47 17.14
N GLU A 102 -27.35 -10.66 18.20
CA GLU A 102 -26.03 -10.05 18.35
C GLU A 102 -24.97 -10.63 17.41
N GLU A 103 -24.95 -11.95 17.23
CA GLU A 103 -24.01 -12.63 16.32
C GLU A 103 -24.33 -12.30 14.85
N GLN A 104 -25.62 -12.22 14.49
CA GLN A 104 -26.05 -11.81 13.15
C GLN A 104 -25.59 -10.39 12.82
N ALA A 105 -25.78 -9.45 13.75
CA ALA A 105 -25.34 -8.07 13.60
C ALA A 105 -23.80 -7.94 13.53
N GLU A 106 -23.05 -8.82 14.20
CA GLU A 106 -21.59 -8.86 14.07
C GLU A 106 -21.15 -9.42 12.70
N GLN A 107 -21.84 -10.43 12.20
CA GLN A 107 -21.55 -11.04 10.90
C GLN A 107 -21.88 -10.09 9.74
N GLU A 108 -22.99 -9.38 9.81
CA GLU A 108 -23.35 -8.34 8.84
C GLU A 108 -22.33 -7.20 8.83
N ARG A 109 -21.85 -6.76 10.01
CA ARG A 109 -20.76 -5.76 10.10
C ARG A 109 -19.47 -6.27 9.46
N LYS A 110 -19.09 -7.53 9.68
CA LYS A 110 -17.92 -8.15 9.03
C LYS A 110 -18.08 -8.20 7.51
N LEU A 111 -19.25 -8.59 7.01
CA LEU A 111 -19.54 -8.66 5.59
C LEU A 111 -19.56 -7.28 4.93
N GLN A 112 -20.14 -6.27 5.59
CA GLN A 112 -20.12 -4.88 5.13
C GLN A 112 -18.68 -4.36 5.07
N GLN A 113 -17.88 -4.62 6.11
CA GLN A 113 -16.47 -4.25 6.15
C GLN A 113 -15.66 -4.93 5.02
N GLU A 114 -15.91 -6.21 4.77
CA GLU A 114 -15.27 -6.95 3.68
C GLU A 114 -15.70 -6.45 2.28
N GLN A 115 -16.97 -6.04 2.13
CA GLN A 115 -17.48 -5.43 0.90
C GLN A 115 -16.87 -4.04 0.67
N GLU A 116 -16.80 -3.19 1.69
CA GLU A 116 -16.13 -1.88 1.62
C GLU A 116 -14.64 -2.01 1.30
N ASP A 117 -13.96 -3.02 1.84
CA ASP A 117 -12.56 -3.33 1.53
C ASP A 117 -12.40 -3.78 0.07
N LYS A 118 -13.31 -4.62 -0.45
CA LYS A 118 -13.34 -5.06 -1.86
C LYS A 118 -13.65 -3.92 -2.82
N GLU A 119 -14.56 -3.01 -2.47
CA GLU A 119 -14.89 -1.83 -3.28
C GLU A 119 -13.76 -0.80 -3.28
N GLY A 120 -13.09 -0.61 -2.14
CA GLY A 120 -11.85 0.16 -2.04
C GLY A 120 -10.76 -0.38 -2.97
N TYR A 121 -10.63 -1.72 -3.03
CA TYR A 121 -9.73 -2.42 -3.95
C TYR A 121 -10.00 -2.10 -5.42
N LYS A 122 -11.28 -2.07 -5.83
CA LYS A 122 -11.67 -1.71 -7.20
C LYS A 122 -11.42 -0.23 -7.54
N ARG A 123 -11.51 0.67 -6.55
CA ARG A 123 -11.26 2.11 -6.76
C ARG A 123 -9.77 2.49 -6.72
N TYR A 124 -8.95 1.77 -5.96
CA TYR A 124 -7.52 2.05 -5.82
C TYR A 124 -6.71 1.77 -7.11
N GLY A 125 -7.27 1.01 -8.06
CA GLY A 125 -6.59 0.57 -9.30
C GLY A 125 -6.49 1.57 -10.47
N ARG A 126 -6.74 2.88 -10.30
CA ARG A 126 -6.77 3.82 -11.45
C ARG A 126 -5.40 4.42 -11.82
N ARG A 127 -4.33 4.15 -11.05
CA ARG A 127 -2.93 4.45 -11.41
C ARG A 127 -2.00 3.33 -10.93
N GLY A 128 -1.67 2.39 -11.81
CA GLY A 128 -1.02 1.12 -11.45
C GLY A 128 0.42 1.19 -10.91
N THR A 129 1.12 2.33 -11.02
CA THR A 129 2.54 2.43 -10.63
C THR A 129 2.81 3.19 -9.32
N ILE A 130 1.78 3.80 -8.71
CA ILE A 130 1.98 4.63 -7.50
C ILE A 130 2.44 3.80 -6.30
N ASP A 131 1.92 2.59 -6.16
CA ASP A 131 2.33 1.65 -5.11
C ASP A 131 3.77 1.19 -5.26
N PHE A 132 4.23 1.01 -6.50
CA PHE A 132 5.61 0.63 -6.78
C PHE A 132 6.57 1.77 -6.44
N GLY A 133 6.22 3.01 -6.79
CA GLY A 133 6.98 4.19 -6.39
C GLY A 133 7.05 4.32 -4.86
N LEU A 134 5.93 4.12 -4.17
CA LEU A 134 5.87 4.16 -2.71
C LEU A 134 6.73 3.06 -2.07
N PHE A 135 6.68 1.84 -2.61
CA PHE A 135 7.56 0.74 -2.17
C PHE A 135 9.03 1.12 -2.32
N PHE A 136 9.43 1.72 -3.43
CA PHE A 136 10.81 2.11 -3.66
C PHE A 136 11.29 3.20 -2.68
N VAL A 137 10.46 4.23 -2.43
CA VAL A 137 10.76 5.26 -1.42
C VAL A 137 10.94 4.62 -0.05
N ARG A 138 10.07 3.68 0.32
CA ARG A 138 10.18 2.96 1.59
C ARG A 138 11.43 2.10 1.66
N LEU A 139 11.74 1.37 0.59
CA LEU A 139 12.94 0.54 0.49
C LEU A 139 14.20 1.39 0.69
N ALA A 140 14.30 2.53 0.01
CA ALA A 140 15.44 3.44 0.14
C ALA A 140 15.58 4.00 1.57
N MET A 141 14.48 4.50 2.14
CA MET A 141 14.46 5.00 3.53
C MET A 141 14.85 3.90 4.53
N SER A 142 14.28 2.71 4.36
CA SER A 142 14.54 1.57 5.25
C SER A 142 15.98 1.08 5.13
N ALA A 143 16.50 0.97 3.92
CA ALA A 143 17.88 0.59 3.67
C ALA A 143 18.84 1.58 4.33
N TYR A 144 18.60 2.88 4.18
CA TYR A 144 19.41 3.90 4.85
C TYR A 144 19.40 3.73 6.38
N LEU A 145 18.22 3.63 7.00
CA LEU A 145 18.10 3.49 8.45
C LEU A 145 18.75 2.19 8.98
N ILE A 146 18.55 1.07 8.27
CA ILE A 146 19.17 -0.21 8.64
C ILE A 146 20.70 -0.10 8.53
N ILE A 147 21.21 0.42 7.42
CA ILE A 147 22.65 0.56 7.20
C ILE A 147 23.26 1.49 8.26
N ALA A 148 22.64 2.63 8.54
CA ALA A 148 23.12 3.57 9.57
C ALA A 148 23.18 2.93 10.97
N GLY A 149 22.11 2.21 11.36
CA GLY A 149 22.07 1.52 12.65
C GLY A 149 23.07 0.37 12.75
N VAL A 150 23.15 -0.50 11.73
CA VAL A 150 24.12 -1.60 11.67
C VAL A 150 25.55 -1.07 11.66
N ALA A 151 25.84 -0.05 10.86
CA ALA A 151 27.17 0.55 10.80
C ALA A 151 27.63 1.09 12.15
N THR A 152 26.70 1.68 12.92
CA THR A 152 26.99 2.17 14.27
C THR A 152 27.27 1.03 15.26
N PHE A 153 26.44 -0.02 15.27
CA PHE A 153 26.61 -1.14 16.23
C PHE A 153 27.82 -2.01 15.93
N PHE A 154 28.16 -2.19 14.66
CA PHE A 154 29.26 -3.05 14.23
C PHE A 154 30.52 -2.27 13.85
N SER A 155 30.55 -0.95 14.09
CA SER A 155 31.65 -0.05 13.72
C SER A 155 32.11 -0.24 12.28
N LEU A 156 31.15 -0.31 11.34
CA LEU A 156 31.43 -0.51 9.92
C LEU A 156 31.70 0.82 9.23
N GLY A 157 32.65 0.82 8.30
CA GLY A 157 33.05 2.02 7.55
C GLY A 157 34.07 2.85 8.32
N ASP A 158 33.93 4.17 8.25
CA ASP A 158 34.86 5.15 8.86
C ASP A 158 34.42 5.59 10.27
N GLY A 159 33.25 5.13 10.74
CA GLY A 159 32.69 5.52 12.03
C GLY A 159 33.31 4.73 13.20
N ALA A 160 33.55 5.40 14.33
CA ALA A 160 34.02 4.77 15.57
C ALA A 160 32.92 3.98 16.35
N GLY A 161 31.79 3.70 15.69
CA GLY A 161 30.66 2.98 16.25
C GLY A 161 29.97 3.71 17.42
N VAL A 162 29.38 2.96 18.34
CA VAL A 162 28.66 3.50 19.51
C VAL A 162 29.54 4.44 20.35
N SER A 163 30.82 4.11 20.55
CA SER A 163 31.73 4.95 21.33
C SER A 163 32.10 6.25 20.60
N GLY A 164 32.16 6.23 19.26
CA GLY A 164 32.25 7.45 18.46
C GLY A 164 31.04 8.34 18.66
N LEU A 165 29.85 7.73 18.56
CA LEU A 165 28.58 8.45 18.71
C LEU A 165 28.41 9.05 20.13
N GLU A 166 28.93 8.38 21.15
CA GLU A 166 28.99 8.93 22.52
C GLU A 166 29.87 10.18 22.60
N SER A 167 30.99 10.20 21.87
CA SER A 167 31.85 11.38 21.74
C SER A 167 31.15 12.51 20.98
N ASP A 168 30.47 12.19 19.87
CA ASP A 168 29.73 13.18 19.07
C ASP A 168 28.57 13.80 19.87
N TYR A 169 27.98 13.03 20.80
CA TYR A 169 26.93 13.49 21.71
C TYR A 169 27.45 14.02 23.05
N SER A 170 28.76 14.20 23.23
CA SER A 170 29.37 14.58 24.51
C SER A 170 28.83 15.89 25.10
N GLN A 171 28.33 16.79 24.25
CA GLN A 171 27.69 18.05 24.64
C GLN A 171 26.23 17.90 25.12
N TYR A 172 25.62 16.72 24.95
CA TYR A 172 24.22 16.46 25.30
C TYR A 172 24.05 15.94 26.72
N ALA A 173 22.93 16.28 27.36
CA ALA A 173 22.64 15.84 28.72
C ALA A 173 22.53 14.31 28.85
N TRP A 174 22.04 13.63 27.81
CA TRP A 174 21.88 12.16 27.77
C TRP A 174 22.77 11.47 26.71
N ALA A 175 24.02 11.91 26.57
CA ALA A 175 24.98 11.42 25.56
C ALA A 175 25.01 9.89 25.40
N ASN A 176 25.32 9.16 26.49
CA ASN A 176 25.43 7.69 26.48
C ASN A 176 24.10 7.01 26.11
N SER A 177 22.97 7.55 26.57
CA SER A 177 21.66 7.00 26.20
C SER A 177 21.35 7.19 24.72
N PHE A 178 21.69 8.34 24.13
CA PHE A 178 21.48 8.59 22.71
C PHE A 178 22.41 7.79 21.80
N ALA A 179 23.65 7.56 22.22
CA ALA A 179 24.61 6.75 21.48
C ALA A 179 24.07 5.31 21.22
N LEU A 180 23.24 4.79 22.12
CA LEU A 180 22.54 3.51 21.94
C LEU A 180 21.14 3.67 21.34
N ALA A 181 20.37 4.67 21.78
CA ALA A 181 18.97 4.82 21.40
C ALA A 181 18.82 5.17 19.91
N VAL A 182 19.63 6.08 19.37
CA VAL A 182 19.56 6.50 17.97
C VAL A 182 19.72 5.31 17.01
N PRO A 183 20.82 4.53 17.04
CA PRO A 183 20.97 3.40 16.14
C PRO A 183 19.93 2.29 16.41
N THR A 184 19.48 2.10 17.66
CA THR A 184 18.40 1.15 17.97
C THR A 184 17.10 1.54 17.28
N VAL A 185 16.69 2.81 17.40
CA VAL A 185 15.46 3.32 16.78
C VAL A 185 15.58 3.30 15.25
N GLN A 186 16.75 3.60 14.68
CA GLN A 186 17.01 3.44 13.25
C GLN A 186 16.76 2.01 12.79
N LEU A 187 17.28 1.00 13.49
CA LEU A 187 17.05 -0.41 13.14
C LEU A 187 15.58 -0.81 13.25
N ILE A 188 14.91 -0.43 14.33
CA ILE A 188 13.49 -0.74 14.54
C ILE A 188 12.63 -0.09 13.46
N ALA A 189 12.82 1.21 13.21
CA ALA A 189 12.11 1.95 12.18
C ALA A 189 12.39 1.37 10.79
N GLY A 190 13.66 1.15 10.45
CA GLY A 190 14.08 0.61 9.17
C GLY A 190 13.54 -0.79 8.91
N ALA A 191 13.58 -1.70 9.90
CA ALA A 191 13.04 -3.05 9.74
C ALA A 191 11.53 -3.05 9.55
N PHE A 192 10.78 -2.30 10.37
CA PHE A 192 9.32 -2.24 10.25
C PHE A 192 8.86 -1.50 8.98
N LEU A 193 9.58 -0.45 8.57
CA LEU A 193 9.34 0.18 7.28
C LEU A 193 9.63 -0.80 6.15
N LEU A 194 10.75 -1.52 6.14
CA LEU A 194 11.08 -2.45 5.06
C LEU A 194 9.99 -3.50 4.84
N LEU A 195 9.48 -4.06 5.94
CA LEU A 195 8.39 -5.04 5.92
C LEU A 195 7.02 -4.40 5.66
N GLY A 196 6.92 -3.08 5.83
CA GLY A 196 5.66 -2.33 5.82
C GLY A 196 4.70 -2.81 6.91
N LEU A 197 5.21 -3.01 8.13
CA LEU A 197 4.47 -3.49 9.31
C LEU A 197 4.26 -2.36 10.33
N ILE A 198 3.07 -2.26 10.93
CA ILE A 198 2.68 -1.18 11.87
C ILE A 198 3.14 0.18 11.30
N SER A 199 2.81 0.42 10.03
CA SER A 199 3.45 1.47 9.23
C SER A 199 3.36 2.88 9.84
N PRO A 200 2.23 3.28 10.48
CA PRO A 200 2.15 4.59 11.13
C PRO A 200 3.12 4.76 12.29
N LEU A 201 3.44 3.70 13.04
CA LEU A 201 4.42 3.75 14.11
C LEU A 201 5.84 3.76 13.55
N ALA A 202 6.10 2.90 12.57
CA ALA A 202 7.42 2.80 11.94
C ALA A 202 7.85 4.13 11.27
N ALA A 203 6.93 4.78 10.57
CA ALA A 203 7.14 6.09 9.96
C ALA A 203 7.33 7.19 11.02
N MET A 204 6.59 7.15 12.13
CA MET A 204 6.79 8.06 13.27
C MET A 204 8.19 7.89 13.89
N LEU A 205 8.65 6.66 14.10
CA LEU A 205 10.01 6.42 14.61
C LEU A 205 11.08 6.91 13.62
N GLY A 206 10.87 6.67 12.32
CA GLY A 206 11.70 7.22 11.25
C GLY A 206 11.76 8.74 11.29
N LEU A 207 10.62 9.41 11.48
CA LEU A 207 10.51 10.86 11.63
C LEU A 207 11.29 11.35 12.85
N VAL A 208 11.11 10.72 14.01
CA VAL A 208 11.81 11.13 15.23
C VAL A 208 13.32 11.01 15.05
N VAL A 209 13.80 9.87 14.53
CA VAL A 209 15.25 9.63 14.46
C VAL A 209 15.94 10.48 13.39
N THR A 210 15.32 10.66 12.23
CA THR A 210 15.88 11.53 11.18
C THR A 210 15.77 13.00 11.53
N GLY A 211 14.71 13.41 12.23
CA GLY A 211 14.57 14.75 12.76
C GLY A 211 15.62 15.04 13.85
N PHE A 212 15.89 14.08 14.73
CA PHE A 212 16.96 14.20 15.72
C PHE A 212 18.33 14.33 15.06
N THR A 213 18.62 13.49 14.06
CA THR A 213 19.85 13.59 13.27
C THR A 213 19.96 14.94 12.57
N ALA A 214 18.86 15.46 11.99
CA ALA A 214 18.88 16.77 11.34
C ALA A 214 19.20 17.91 12.31
N LEU A 215 18.64 17.87 13.52
CA LEU A 215 18.95 18.85 14.56
C LEU A 215 20.39 18.70 15.07
N HIS A 216 20.89 17.46 15.20
CA HIS A 216 22.28 17.20 15.58
C HIS A 216 23.27 17.76 14.56
N GLU A 217 23.10 17.43 13.28
CA GLU A 217 23.95 17.93 12.20
C GLU A 217 23.90 19.46 12.10
N LEU A 218 22.73 20.07 12.32
CA LEU A 218 22.59 21.52 12.30
C LEU A 218 23.32 22.16 13.47
N ALA A 219 23.17 21.62 14.68
CA ALA A 219 23.85 22.09 15.87
C ALA A 219 25.38 21.98 15.74
N GLU A 220 25.87 20.86 15.21
CA GLU A 220 27.30 20.62 15.01
C GLU A 220 27.89 21.50 13.90
N SER A 221 27.11 21.80 12.86
CA SER A 221 27.57 22.68 11.77
C SER A 221 27.84 24.12 12.21
N GLY A 222 27.17 24.59 13.26
CA GLY A 222 27.23 25.99 13.70
C GLY A 222 26.73 27.01 12.67
N ALA A 223 26.07 26.56 11.59
CA ALA A 223 25.58 27.43 10.52
C ALA A 223 24.32 28.21 10.91
N GLY A 224 23.64 27.81 12.00
CA GLY A 224 22.39 28.41 12.44
C GLY A 224 21.33 28.40 11.34
N LEU A 225 20.64 29.53 11.14
CA LEU A 225 19.60 29.67 10.11
C LEU A 225 20.15 30.10 8.72
N GLN A 226 21.47 30.08 8.53
CA GLN A 226 22.09 30.41 7.23
C GLN A 226 22.02 29.21 6.30
N VAL A 227 20.85 28.99 5.69
CA VAL A 227 20.52 27.79 4.89
C VAL A 227 21.51 27.51 3.75
N PHE A 228 22.16 28.54 3.20
CA PHE A 228 23.15 28.38 2.13
C PHE A 228 24.51 27.85 2.60
N ASP A 229 24.78 27.90 3.90
CA ASP A 229 26.01 27.38 4.52
C ASP A 229 25.81 25.98 5.13
N TRP A 230 24.60 25.43 5.01
CA TRP A 230 24.29 24.10 5.55
C TRP A 230 25.08 23.02 4.80
N PRO A 231 25.81 22.15 5.52
CA PRO A 231 26.55 21.05 4.90
C PRO A 231 25.59 19.99 4.34
N ASP A 232 26.11 19.14 3.46
CA ASP A 232 25.34 18.04 2.84
C ASP A 232 24.72 17.08 3.87
N SER A 233 25.32 16.94 5.05
CA SER A 233 24.80 16.10 6.13
C SER A 233 23.50 16.64 6.73
N VAL A 234 23.39 17.97 6.90
CA VAL A 234 22.16 18.65 7.29
C VAL A 234 21.09 18.48 6.22
N TRP A 235 21.45 18.66 4.94
CA TRP A 235 20.51 18.48 3.84
C TRP A 235 19.99 17.04 3.73
N LEU A 236 20.88 16.05 3.82
CA LEU A 236 20.52 14.64 3.75
C LEU A 236 19.54 14.27 4.87
N SER A 237 19.89 14.60 6.11
CA SER A 237 19.06 14.30 7.27
C SER A 237 17.70 15.01 7.22
N LEU A 238 17.66 16.26 6.77
CA LEU A 238 16.42 17.00 6.56
C LEU A 238 15.55 16.40 5.45
N VAL A 239 16.14 16.00 4.32
CA VAL A 239 15.40 15.32 3.24
C VAL A 239 14.81 14.00 3.75
N LEU A 240 15.59 13.20 4.50
CA LEU A 240 15.10 11.95 5.09
C LEU A 240 13.97 12.20 6.09
N PHE A 241 14.06 13.27 6.88
CA PHE A 241 12.98 13.71 7.77
C PHE A 241 11.70 14.05 7.00
N VAL A 242 11.80 14.82 5.91
CA VAL A 242 10.65 15.12 5.05
C VAL A 242 10.08 13.85 4.39
N VAL A 243 10.94 12.92 3.97
CA VAL A 243 10.51 11.62 3.43
C VAL A 243 9.76 10.81 4.48
N ALA A 244 10.21 10.80 5.74
CA ALA A 244 9.51 10.12 6.84
C ALA A 244 8.11 10.70 7.08
N ILE A 245 7.98 12.04 7.04
CA ILE A 245 6.67 12.71 7.10
C ILE A 245 5.78 12.30 5.91
N GLY A 246 6.35 12.26 4.70
CA GLY A 246 5.64 11.79 3.51
C GLY A 246 5.12 10.36 3.67
N LEU A 247 5.98 9.45 4.15
CA LEU A 247 5.63 8.06 4.42
C LEU A 247 4.49 7.91 5.43
N GLN A 248 4.41 8.81 6.42
CA GLN A 248 3.33 8.84 7.40
C GLN A 248 1.96 9.05 6.74
N PHE A 249 1.87 9.89 5.71
CA PHE A 249 0.60 10.20 5.04
C PHE A 249 0.27 9.27 3.87
N THR A 250 1.27 8.62 3.28
CA THR A 250 1.07 7.69 2.15
C THR A 250 0.68 6.27 2.59
N GLY A 251 0.88 5.91 3.86
CA GLY A 251 0.50 4.61 4.40
C GLY A 251 1.37 3.42 3.92
N PRO A 252 0.91 2.17 4.12
CA PRO A 252 1.70 0.96 3.90
C PRO A 252 1.79 0.53 2.42
N GLY A 253 1.01 1.10 1.49
CA GLY A 253 1.03 0.71 0.07
C GLY A 253 0.68 -0.78 -0.21
N PHE A 254 0.52 -1.15 -1.48
CA PHE A 254 0.16 -2.53 -1.87
C PHE A 254 1.22 -3.58 -1.52
N ILE A 255 2.50 -3.21 -1.64
CA ILE A 255 3.64 -4.09 -1.37
C ILE A 255 4.04 -3.91 0.11
N SER A 256 3.23 -4.47 1.02
CA SER A 256 3.48 -4.47 2.46
C SER A 256 2.76 -5.60 3.18
N LEU A 257 3.29 -6.01 4.34
CA LEU A 257 2.62 -7.01 5.19
C LEU A 257 1.40 -6.43 5.91
N ASP A 258 1.35 -5.12 6.16
CA ASP A 258 0.19 -4.44 6.79
C ASP A 258 -0.91 -4.07 5.78
N PHE A 259 -0.75 -4.45 4.50
CA PHE A 259 -1.69 -4.10 3.44
C PHE A 259 -3.12 -4.60 3.70
N GLY A 260 -3.28 -5.72 4.43
CA GLY A 260 -4.58 -6.33 4.75
C GLY A 260 -5.45 -5.59 5.76
N ARG A 261 -4.90 -4.64 6.54
CA ARG A 261 -5.58 -4.06 7.71
C ARG A 261 -6.36 -2.79 7.32
N SER A 262 -7.66 -2.71 7.66
CA SER A 262 -8.50 -1.54 7.29
C SER A 262 -8.01 -0.22 7.89
N TRP A 263 -7.36 -0.26 9.07
CA TRP A 263 -6.75 0.91 9.72
C TRP A 263 -5.56 1.50 8.94
N ALA A 264 -4.93 0.70 8.09
CA ALA A 264 -3.77 1.11 7.31
C ALA A 264 -4.16 1.70 5.94
N ARG A 265 -5.37 1.42 5.43
CA ARG A 265 -5.88 1.94 4.14
C ARG A 265 -6.59 3.30 4.25
N ARG A 266 -7.07 3.67 5.45
CA ARG A 266 -7.81 4.93 5.68
C ARG A 266 -7.19 5.74 6.82
N PRO A 267 -5.99 6.32 6.63
CA PRO A 267 -5.22 6.98 7.70
C PRO A 267 -5.77 8.35 8.16
N LEU A 268 -7.06 8.65 7.96
CA LEU A 268 -7.60 10.01 7.99
C LEU A 268 -7.39 10.74 9.34
N GLY A 269 -7.49 10.03 10.47
CA GLY A 269 -7.20 10.61 11.79
C GLY A 269 -5.89 10.15 12.41
N THR A 270 -5.51 8.90 12.18
CA THR A 270 -4.47 8.23 12.97
C THR A 270 -3.08 8.64 12.53
N SER A 271 -2.83 8.84 11.23
CA SER A 271 -1.54 9.38 10.77
C SER A 271 -1.27 10.77 11.31
N TRP A 272 -2.29 11.63 11.39
CA TRP A 272 -2.14 12.95 12.01
C TRP A 272 -1.72 12.85 13.47
N VAL A 273 -2.35 11.96 14.24
CA VAL A 273 -1.96 11.72 15.64
C VAL A 273 -0.50 11.27 15.73
N PHE A 274 -0.08 10.31 14.90
CA PHE A 274 1.31 9.84 14.90
C PHE A 274 2.31 10.91 14.46
N VAL A 275 1.99 11.78 13.48
CA VAL A 275 2.85 12.94 13.14
C VAL A 275 3.01 13.85 14.35
N VAL A 276 1.89 14.26 14.97
CA VAL A 276 1.91 15.20 16.10
C VAL A 276 2.66 14.61 17.28
N VAL A 277 2.43 13.33 17.59
CA VAL A 277 3.14 12.60 18.66
C VAL A 277 4.62 12.47 18.33
N GLY A 278 4.99 12.16 17.09
CA GLY A 278 6.38 12.09 16.63
C GLY A 278 7.10 13.43 16.78
N ILE A 279 6.49 14.53 16.33
CA ILE A 279 7.03 15.87 16.48
C ILE A 279 7.15 16.24 17.97
N ALA A 280 6.14 15.95 18.78
CA ALA A 280 6.17 16.21 20.22
C ALA A 280 7.31 15.44 20.92
N ILE A 281 7.52 14.17 20.56
CA ILE A 281 8.63 13.37 21.06
C ILE A 281 9.97 13.94 20.61
N LEU A 282 10.12 14.30 19.34
CA LEU A 282 11.34 14.92 18.82
C LEU A 282 11.69 16.20 19.60
N VAL A 283 10.71 17.09 19.78
CA VAL A 283 10.87 18.34 20.55
C VAL A 283 11.24 18.05 22.00
N ALA A 284 10.56 17.09 22.65
CA ALA A 284 10.86 16.73 24.04
C ALA A 284 12.26 16.12 24.18
N VAL A 285 12.64 15.20 23.30
CA VAL A 285 13.97 14.56 23.29
C VAL A 285 15.05 15.61 23.09
N TRP A 286 14.85 16.56 22.17
CA TRP A 286 15.81 17.63 21.95
C TRP A 286 15.92 18.56 23.16
N PHE A 287 14.79 19.07 23.65
CA PHE A 287 14.78 20.06 24.72
C PHE A 287 15.31 19.50 26.06
N PHE A 288 14.90 18.29 26.44
CA PHE A 288 15.27 17.70 27.72
C PHE A 288 16.53 16.84 27.65
N GLY A 289 16.78 16.16 26.53
CA GLY A 289 17.90 15.22 26.42
C GLY A 289 19.13 15.80 25.74
N ALA A 290 18.97 16.60 24.67
CA ALA A 290 20.10 17.30 24.07
C ALA A 290 20.44 18.55 24.91
N ALA A 291 19.43 19.33 25.28
CA ALA A 291 19.55 20.55 26.11
C ALA A 291 20.51 21.60 25.52
N VAL A 292 20.68 21.61 24.20
CA VAL A 292 21.46 22.60 23.43
C VAL A 292 20.56 23.35 22.45
N ASN A 293 20.98 24.55 22.05
CA ASN A 293 20.30 25.32 21.01
C ASN A 293 20.73 24.83 19.62
N PRO A 294 19.81 24.30 18.79
CA PRO A 294 20.15 23.74 17.48
C PRO A 294 20.53 24.78 16.42
N ILE A 295 20.23 26.06 16.67
CA ILE A 295 20.43 27.17 15.71
C ILE A 295 21.41 28.22 16.25
N ALA A 296 22.17 27.87 17.29
CA ALA A 296 23.15 28.75 17.92
C ALA A 296 24.29 29.14 16.97
#